data_AF-A0A5C6VZL4-F1
#
_entry.id   AF-A0A5C6VZL4-F1
#
_cell.length_a   1.000
_cell.length_b   1.000
_cell.length_c   1.000
_cell.angle_alpha   90.00
_cell.angle_beta   90.00
_cell.angle_gamma   90.00
#
_symmetry.space_group_name_H-M   'P 1'
#
loop_
_entity.id
_entity.type
_entity.pdbx_description
1 polymer ?
#
loop_
_entity_poly.entity_id
_entity_poly.type
_entity_poly.pdbx_seq_one_letter_code
_entity_poly.pdbx_strand_id
1 'polypeptide(L)'
;MKTIKGPAIFLAQFTGDDAPFDNLAHLAQWAAGLGYKGIQVPADPRLVDLEQAAASQTYCDDLLGVVADAGVAITELSTHLQGQLVAVHPAYDVLFDGFAAPHVRGNPAARTEWAVQQLKCAAKASERLGLTAHVTFSGALAWPYLYPWPQRPAGLVEAAFDELARRWTPVLDAFDAAGVDVCYELHPGEDLHDGVTFERFLSAVKDHERANILFDPSHFVLQQLDYLAFIDIYHERIKAFHVKDAEFRPDGRQGVYGGYSGWVERAGRFRSLGDGQIDFGAIFSKMAQYDFPGWAVLEWECALKHPEDGAREGADFIRRHIIRVAEHAFDDFAGSGADAEQLKRVLGL
;
A
#
# COMPACT_ATOMS: atom_id res chain seq x y z
N MET A 1 -9.36 -5.84 -21.10
CA MET A 1 -9.50 -5.38 -19.72
C MET A 1 -9.01 -6.44 -18.74
N LYS A 2 -8.55 -6.08 -17.54
CA LYS A 2 -8.11 -7.05 -16.50
C LYS A 2 -9.06 -7.03 -15.29
N THR A 3 -9.41 -8.22 -14.80
CA THR A 3 -10.12 -8.35 -13.51
C THR A 3 -9.08 -8.33 -12.40
N ILE A 4 -9.22 -7.40 -11.46
CA ILE A 4 -8.42 -7.32 -10.24
C ILE A 4 -8.49 -8.63 -9.44
N LYS A 5 -7.38 -9.04 -8.81
CA LYS A 5 -7.32 -10.25 -7.98
C LYS A 5 -7.88 -9.96 -6.58
N GLY A 6 -8.42 -10.97 -5.92
CA GLY A 6 -8.88 -10.86 -4.53
C GLY A 6 -9.99 -11.86 -4.19
N PRO A 7 -10.55 -11.78 -2.98
CA PRO A 7 -10.15 -10.89 -1.89
C PRO A 7 -8.81 -11.30 -1.27
N ALA A 8 -8.00 -10.33 -0.83
CA ALA A 8 -6.78 -10.56 -0.05
C ALA A 8 -6.81 -9.81 1.29
N ILE A 9 -5.92 -10.14 2.22
CA ILE A 9 -5.83 -9.53 3.56
C ILE A 9 -4.39 -9.25 3.97
N PHE A 10 -4.14 -8.07 4.55
CA PHE A 10 -2.87 -7.73 5.16
C PHE A 10 -2.80 -8.27 6.58
N LEU A 11 -1.74 -9.02 6.88
CA LEU A 11 -1.66 -9.79 8.14
C LEU A 11 -1.22 -8.97 9.35
N ALA A 12 -0.63 -7.78 9.17
CA ALA A 12 0.03 -7.04 10.25
C ALA A 12 -0.87 -6.77 11.46
N GLN A 13 -2.14 -6.41 11.22
CA GLN A 13 -3.09 -6.09 12.30
C GLN A 13 -3.63 -7.32 13.03
N PHE A 14 -3.32 -8.53 12.54
CA PHE A 14 -3.79 -9.79 13.10
C PHE A 14 -2.70 -10.62 13.75
N THR A 15 -1.42 -10.30 13.56
CA THR A 15 -0.32 -11.04 14.18
C THR A 15 -0.35 -10.91 15.71
N GLY A 16 -0.23 -12.04 16.40
CA GLY A 16 -0.23 -12.15 17.86
C GLY A 16 0.76 -13.21 18.35
N ASP A 17 0.67 -13.57 19.63
CA ASP A 17 1.55 -14.58 20.24
C ASP A 17 0.89 -15.97 20.32
N ASP A 18 -0.43 -16.03 20.16
CA ASP A 18 -1.23 -17.25 20.29
C ASP A 18 -1.83 -17.67 18.94
N ALA A 19 -2.03 -18.98 18.76
CA ALA A 19 -2.73 -19.51 17.58
C ALA A 19 -4.19 -19.00 17.50
N PRO A 20 -4.70 -18.66 16.30
CA PRO A 20 -4.09 -18.87 14.98
C PRO A 20 -3.21 -17.70 14.46
N PHE A 21 -2.76 -16.80 15.33
CA PHE A 21 -2.15 -15.51 14.96
C PHE A 21 -0.62 -15.46 15.12
N ASP A 22 -0.01 -16.56 15.52
CA ASP A 22 1.38 -16.69 15.97
C ASP A 22 2.41 -16.93 14.86
N ASN A 23 1.99 -17.49 13.72
CA ASN A 23 2.89 -17.82 12.60
C ASN A 23 2.19 -17.81 11.24
N LEU A 24 2.97 -17.87 10.16
CA LEU A 24 2.47 -17.79 8.78
C LEU A 24 1.48 -18.91 8.43
N ALA A 25 1.73 -20.16 8.85
CA ALA A 25 0.88 -21.29 8.49
C ALA A 25 -0.51 -21.16 9.12
N HIS A 26 -0.57 -20.78 10.40
CA HIS A 26 -1.84 -20.58 11.11
C HIS A 26 -2.61 -19.38 10.55
N LEU A 27 -1.94 -18.26 10.29
CA LEU A 27 -2.56 -17.07 9.68
C LEU A 27 -3.07 -17.35 8.27
N ALA A 28 -2.32 -18.10 7.46
CA ALA A 28 -2.74 -18.50 6.12
C ALA A 28 -4.00 -19.39 6.16
N GLN A 29 -4.05 -20.36 7.06
CA GLN A 29 -5.24 -21.22 7.26
C GLN A 29 -6.44 -20.42 7.77
N TRP A 30 -6.22 -19.51 8.71
CA TRP A 30 -7.25 -18.62 9.23
C TRP A 30 -7.82 -17.72 8.12
N ALA A 31 -6.96 -17.04 7.35
CA ALA A 31 -7.37 -16.20 6.24
C ALA A 31 -8.14 -16.99 5.16
N ALA A 32 -7.65 -18.19 4.82
CA ALA A 32 -8.34 -19.10 3.90
C ALA A 32 -9.75 -19.48 4.41
N GLY A 33 -9.87 -19.78 5.71
CA GLY A 33 -11.15 -20.10 6.36
C GLY A 33 -12.17 -18.97 6.33
N LEU A 34 -11.71 -17.71 6.27
CA LEU A 34 -12.57 -16.53 6.08
C LEU A 34 -12.93 -16.27 4.61
N GLY A 35 -12.34 -17.02 3.67
CA GLY A 35 -12.64 -16.91 2.24
C GLY A 35 -11.72 -15.97 1.47
N TYR A 36 -10.57 -15.57 2.04
CA TYR A 36 -9.50 -14.90 1.33
C TYR A 36 -8.80 -15.83 0.33
N LYS A 37 -8.18 -15.22 -0.69
CA LYS A 37 -7.40 -15.88 -1.75
C LYS A 37 -5.94 -15.42 -1.80
N GLY A 38 -5.64 -14.33 -1.10
CA GLY A 38 -4.28 -13.83 -0.95
C GLY A 38 -4.03 -13.28 0.44
N ILE A 39 -2.76 -13.30 0.87
CA ILE A 39 -2.27 -12.68 2.09
C ILE A 39 -1.10 -11.75 1.73
N GLN A 40 -1.14 -10.52 2.24
CA GLN A 40 0.00 -9.61 2.21
C GLN A 40 0.79 -9.80 3.51
N VAL A 41 2.09 -10.10 3.38
CA VAL A 41 2.89 -10.58 4.51
C VAL A 41 3.82 -9.47 5.00
N PRO A 42 3.65 -8.95 6.22
CA PRO A 42 4.59 -7.98 6.80
C PRO A 42 5.94 -8.66 7.08
N ALA A 43 7.01 -7.89 6.93
CA ALA A 43 8.39 -8.26 7.23
C ALA A 43 8.61 -8.38 8.75
N ASP A 44 7.97 -9.37 9.34
CA ASP A 44 8.14 -9.83 10.72
C ASP A 44 8.82 -11.20 10.67
N PRO A 45 9.94 -11.43 11.38
CA PRO A 45 10.65 -12.71 11.36
C PRO A 45 9.80 -13.93 11.79
N ARG A 46 8.66 -13.73 12.48
CA ARG A 46 7.69 -14.79 12.77
C ARG A 46 6.96 -15.30 11.52
N LEU A 47 6.85 -14.46 10.50
CA LEU A 47 6.15 -14.75 9.25
C LEU A 47 7.12 -14.92 8.07
N VAL A 48 8.11 -14.04 7.96
CA VAL A 48 9.15 -14.05 6.93
C VAL A 48 10.43 -13.40 7.44
N ASP A 49 11.52 -14.17 7.43
CA ASP A 49 12.87 -13.64 7.64
C ASP A 49 13.41 -13.17 6.28
N LEU A 50 13.56 -11.85 6.11
CA LEU A 50 13.99 -11.25 4.85
C LEU A 50 15.43 -11.64 4.47
N GLU A 51 16.33 -11.81 5.45
CA GLU A 51 17.71 -12.19 5.17
C GLU A 51 17.79 -13.63 4.67
N GLN A 52 17.05 -14.54 5.31
CA GLN A 52 16.94 -15.92 4.87
C GLN A 52 16.25 -16.02 3.51
N ALA A 53 15.15 -15.29 3.30
CA ALA A 53 14.44 -15.24 2.03
C ALA A 53 15.34 -14.72 0.90
N ALA A 54 16.11 -13.65 1.14
CA ALA A 54 17.07 -13.14 0.16
C ALA A 54 18.18 -14.17 -0.17
N ALA A 55 18.65 -14.90 0.83
CA ALA A 55 19.77 -15.84 0.69
C ALA A 55 19.37 -17.19 0.07
N SER A 56 18.14 -17.66 0.26
CA SER A 56 17.74 -19.04 -0.02
C SER A 56 16.47 -19.15 -0.87
N GLN A 57 16.58 -19.76 -2.06
CA GLN A 57 15.41 -20.12 -2.86
C GLN A 57 14.55 -21.15 -2.14
N THR A 58 15.18 -22.16 -1.53
CA THR A 58 14.46 -23.23 -0.80
C THR A 58 13.60 -22.65 0.32
N TYR A 59 14.08 -21.65 1.05
CA TYR A 59 13.27 -20.99 2.07
C TYR A 59 12.02 -20.31 1.47
N CYS A 60 12.18 -19.63 0.33
CA CYS A 60 11.04 -19.03 -0.38
C CYS A 60 10.07 -20.10 -0.91
N ASP A 61 10.58 -21.22 -1.43
CA ASP A 61 9.76 -22.34 -1.91
C ASP A 61 8.97 -22.97 -0.76
N ASP A 62 9.58 -23.12 0.42
CA ASP A 62 8.91 -23.62 1.63
C ASP A 62 7.79 -22.68 2.08
N LEU A 63 8.04 -21.35 2.09
CA LEU A 63 6.99 -20.36 2.39
C LEU A 63 5.83 -20.43 1.40
N LEU A 64 6.13 -20.55 0.10
CA LEU A 64 5.12 -20.71 -0.95
C LEU A 64 4.32 -22.01 -0.77
N GLY A 65 4.98 -23.09 -0.36
CA GLY A 65 4.33 -24.36 -0.03
C GLY A 65 3.34 -24.21 1.13
N VAL A 66 3.76 -23.56 2.23
CA VAL A 66 2.91 -23.33 3.42
C VAL A 66 1.62 -22.58 3.06
N VAL A 67 1.72 -21.51 2.27
CA VAL A 67 0.52 -20.71 1.90
C VAL A 67 -0.35 -21.44 0.88
N ALA A 68 0.26 -22.18 -0.05
CA ALA A 68 -0.45 -22.97 -1.05
C ALA A 68 -1.24 -24.12 -0.43
N ASP A 69 -0.70 -24.78 0.59
CA ASP A 69 -1.38 -25.84 1.36
C ASP A 69 -2.63 -25.31 2.08
N ALA A 70 -2.62 -24.03 2.48
CA ALA A 70 -3.79 -23.35 3.03
C ALA A 70 -4.78 -22.85 1.94
N GLY A 71 -4.38 -22.85 0.67
CA GLY A 71 -5.21 -22.39 -0.45
C GLY A 71 -5.21 -20.88 -0.68
N VAL A 72 -4.16 -20.18 -0.23
CA VAL A 72 -3.94 -18.74 -0.44
C VAL A 72 -2.60 -18.47 -1.12
N ALA A 73 -2.46 -17.31 -1.76
CA ALA A 73 -1.20 -16.86 -2.34
C ALA A 73 -0.58 -15.72 -1.51
N ILE A 74 0.74 -15.57 -1.54
CA ILE A 74 1.38 -14.31 -1.11
C ILE A 74 1.11 -13.26 -2.19
N THR A 75 0.53 -12.12 -1.81
CA THR A 75 0.22 -11.04 -2.75
C THR A 75 1.42 -10.12 -2.94
N GLU A 76 1.92 -9.60 -1.83
CA GLU A 76 3.11 -8.75 -1.71
C GLU A 76 3.77 -9.02 -0.36
N LEU A 77 5.07 -8.75 -0.27
CA LEU A 77 5.71 -8.50 1.02
C LEU A 77 5.50 -7.03 1.40
N SER A 78 5.44 -6.77 2.70
CA SER A 78 5.27 -5.43 3.25
C SER A 78 6.41 -5.07 4.19
N THR A 79 7.02 -3.92 3.95
CA THR A 79 8.07 -3.36 4.80
C THR A 79 7.70 -1.98 5.35
N HIS A 80 6.42 -1.72 5.64
CA HIS A 80 5.99 -0.42 6.17
C HIS A 80 6.89 0.05 7.33
N LEU A 81 7.15 -0.82 8.31
CA LEU A 81 8.00 -0.49 9.45
C LEU A 81 9.48 -0.26 9.07
N GLN A 82 10.06 -1.06 8.18
CA GLN A 82 11.46 -0.88 7.76
C GLN A 82 11.61 0.33 6.85
N GLY A 83 10.66 0.58 5.95
CA GLY A 83 10.60 1.75 5.08
C GLY A 83 10.53 3.06 5.85
N GLN A 84 9.71 3.11 6.90
CA GLN A 84 9.68 4.23 7.85
C GLN A 84 11.09 4.57 8.36
N LEU A 85 11.89 3.54 8.64
CA LEU A 85 13.20 3.67 9.26
C LEU A 85 14.32 4.07 8.29
N VAL A 86 14.05 4.13 6.98
CA VAL A 86 14.99 4.69 5.99
C VAL A 86 15.21 6.18 6.24
N ALA A 87 14.18 6.90 6.68
CA ALA A 87 14.25 8.32 6.98
C ALA A 87 13.45 8.64 8.25
N VAL A 88 14.15 8.96 9.33
CA VAL A 88 13.53 9.34 10.61
C VAL A 88 14.06 10.69 11.04
N HIS A 89 13.17 11.68 11.12
CA HIS A 89 13.49 12.97 11.71
C HIS A 89 13.81 12.81 13.21
N PRO A 90 14.81 13.52 13.77
CA PRO A 90 15.19 13.41 15.18
C PRO A 90 14.05 13.59 16.20
N ALA A 91 13.03 14.40 15.86
CA ALA A 91 11.85 14.59 16.70
C ALA A 91 11.03 13.30 16.93
N TYR A 92 11.16 12.32 16.04
CA TYR A 92 10.46 11.03 16.11
C TYR A 92 11.40 9.86 16.43
N ASP A 93 12.68 10.13 16.67
CA ASP A 93 13.73 9.11 16.81
C ASP A 93 13.38 8.04 17.87
N VAL A 94 13.04 8.50 19.07
CA VAL A 94 12.68 7.63 20.20
C VAL A 94 11.38 6.86 19.93
N LEU A 95 10.43 7.46 19.21
CA LEU A 95 9.12 6.87 18.95
C LEU A 95 9.21 5.71 17.96
N PHE A 96 10.10 5.81 16.97
CA PHE A 96 10.30 4.78 15.96
C PHE A 96 11.36 3.75 16.31
N ASP A 97 12.15 3.95 17.37
CA ASP A 97 13.24 3.04 17.74
C ASP A 97 12.77 1.60 18.02
N GLY A 98 11.55 1.46 18.54
CA GLY A 98 10.93 0.16 18.80
C GLY A 98 10.70 -0.70 17.55
N PHE A 99 10.62 -0.08 16.36
CA PHE A 99 10.39 -0.79 15.09
C PHE A 99 11.66 -1.44 14.54
N ALA A 100 12.83 -1.07 15.06
CA ALA A 100 14.10 -1.63 14.63
C ALA A 100 14.43 -2.93 15.37
N ALA A 101 15.30 -3.75 14.77
CA ALA A 101 15.88 -4.90 15.44
C ALA A 101 16.63 -4.47 16.72
N PRO A 102 16.56 -5.24 17.83
CA PRO A 102 17.13 -4.83 19.12
C PRO A 102 18.59 -4.40 19.10
N HIS A 103 19.41 -4.94 18.19
CA HIS A 103 20.85 -4.68 18.13
C HIS A 103 21.22 -3.33 17.49
N VAL A 104 20.29 -2.65 16.81
CA VAL A 104 20.50 -1.29 16.23
C VAL A 104 19.72 -0.19 16.95
N ARG A 105 18.97 -0.54 18.01
CA ARG A 105 18.21 0.43 18.81
C ARG A 105 19.11 1.42 19.52
N GLY A 106 18.63 2.65 19.69
CA GLY A 106 19.38 3.77 20.27
C GLY A 106 20.52 4.29 19.39
N ASN A 107 20.63 3.82 18.14
CA ASN A 107 21.63 4.26 17.18
C ASN A 107 20.97 4.60 15.82
N PRO A 108 20.60 5.88 15.59
CA PRO A 108 19.84 6.27 14.40
C PRO A 108 20.55 5.97 13.07
N ALA A 109 21.88 6.06 13.06
CA ALA A 109 22.69 5.75 11.88
C ALA A 109 22.66 4.26 11.56
N ALA A 110 22.93 3.41 12.56
CA ALA A 110 22.88 1.95 12.40
C ALA A 110 21.46 1.47 12.06
N ARG A 111 20.43 2.09 12.65
CA ARG A 111 19.03 1.80 12.32
C ARG A 111 18.69 2.11 10.87
N THR A 112 19.15 3.24 10.35
CA THR A 112 18.96 3.62 8.94
C THR A 112 19.65 2.64 8.00
N GLU A 113 20.90 2.27 8.31
CA GLU A 113 21.66 1.29 7.52
C GLU A 113 20.98 -0.09 7.51
N TRP A 114 20.53 -0.55 8.69
CA TRP A 114 19.76 -1.78 8.82
C TRP A 114 18.47 -1.73 8.00
N ALA A 115 17.69 -0.66 8.08
CA ALA A 115 16.46 -0.49 7.33
C ALA A 115 16.67 -0.58 5.81
N VAL A 116 17.69 0.13 5.29
CA VAL A 116 18.07 0.07 3.88
C VAL A 116 18.49 -1.35 3.48
N GLN A 117 19.22 -2.06 4.35
CA GLN A 117 19.62 -3.44 4.08
C GLN A 117 18.43 -4.40 4.08
N GLN A 118 17.47 -4.25 5.00
CA GLN A 118 16.24 -5.04 5.01
C GLN A 118 15.44 -4.84 3.71
N LEU A 119 15.33 -3.61 3.20
CA LEU A 119 14.65 -3.39 1.91
C LEU A 119 15.38 -4.02 0.73
N LYS A 120 16.72 -4.02 0.72
CA LYS A 120 17.49 -4.74 -0.31
C LYS A 120 17.28 -6.25 -0.22
N CYS A 121 17.20 -6.80 0.99
CA CYS A 121 16.81 -8.19 1.20
C CYS A 121 15.38 -8.44 0.71
N ALA A 122 14.45 -7.52 0.97
CA ALA A 122 13.07 -7.60 0.54
C ALA A 122 12.91 -7.58 -0.99
N ALA A 123 13.74 -6.79 -1.70
CA ALA A 123 13.80 -6.83 -3.17
C ALA A 123 14.16 -8.23 -3.66
N LYS A 124 15.22 -8.83 -3.12
CA LYS A 124 15.66 -10.18 -3.51
C LYS A 124 14.67 -11.27 -3.11
N ALA A 125 14.07 -11.15 -1.92
CA ALA A 125 13.01 -12.06 -1.47
C ALA A 125 11.79 -11.99 -2.40
N SER A 126 11.37 -10.79 -2.79
CA SER A 126 10.24 -10.59 -3.70
C SER A 126 10.48 -11.21 -5.07
N GLU A 127 11.69 -11.07 -5.63
CA GLU A 127 12.11 -11.75 -6.87
C GLU A 127 11.99 -13.28 -6.74
N ARG A 128 12.53 -13.86 -5.65
CA ARG A 128 12.52 -15.30 -5.43
C ARG A 128 11.14 -15.89 -5.20
N LEU A 129 10.25 -15.10 -4.59
CA LEU A 129 8.84 -15.44 -4.40
C LEU A 129 8.00 -15.22 -5.68
N GLY A 130 8.58 -14.65 -6.73
CA GLY A 130 7.89 -14.35 -7.98
C GLY A 130 6.86 -13.22 -7.87
N LEU A 131 7.04 -12.31 -6.91
CA LEU A 131 6.18 -11.15 -6.70
C LEU A 131 6.55 -10.04 -7.68
N THR A 132 5.59 -9.20 -8.04
CA THR A 132 5.81 -8.06 -8.96
C THR A 132 5.73 -6.70 -8.27
N ALA A 133 5.24 -6.66 -7.03
CA ALA A 133 5.06 -5.45 -6.25
C ALA A 133 5.46 -5.69 -4.79
N HIS A 134 5.88 -4.63 -4.12
CA HIS A 134 6.28 -4.62 -2.72
C HIS A 134 5.77 -3.34 -2.06
N VAL A 135 5.12 -3.44 -0.89
CA VAL A 135 4.50 -2.26 -0.24
C VAL A 135 5.34 -1.75 0.92
N THR A 136 5.44 -0.43 1.06
CA THR A 136 6.31 0.18 2.08
C THR A 136 5.90 1.62 2.40
N PHE A 137 6.42 2.14 3.52
CA PHE A 137 6.47 3.57 3.79
C PHE A 137 7.78 4.18 3.29
N SER A 138 7.83 5.50 3.15
CA SER A 138 9.01 6.24 2.68
C SER A 138 9.96 6.66 3.81
N GLY A 139 9.46 6.72 5.04
CA GLY A 139 10.03 7.55 6.09
C GLY A 139 9.76 9.04 5.86
N ALA A 140 10.23 9.85 6.80
CA ALA A 140 10.06 11.28 6.78
C ALA A 140 11.22 12.05 7.44
N LEU A 141 11.66 13.10 6.76
CA LEU A 141 12.50 14.17 7.28
C LEU A 141 11.74 15.50 7.34
N ALA A 142 10.85 15.76 6.39
CA ALA A 142 10.11 17.01 6.25
C ALA A 142 8.79 17.04 7.03
N TRP A 143 8.21 15.89 7.39
CA TRP A 143 6.92 15.79 8.09
C TRP A 143 6.73 16.73 9.31
N PRO A 144 7.71 16.91 10.24
CA PRO A 144 7.56 17.89 11.32
C PRO A 144 7.32 19.33 10.87
N TYR A 145 7.61 19.65 9.60
CA TYR A 145 7.44 20.95 8.96
C TYR A 145 6.22 20.99 8.02
N LEU A 146 5.27 20.06 8.18
CA LEU A 146 4.01 20.05 7.43
C LEU A 146 3.29 21.40 7.55
N TYR A 147 3.16 21.92 8.78
CA TYR A 147 2.55 23.22 9.03
C TYR A 147 3.62 24.32 8.91
N PRO A 148 3.51 25.27 7.97
CA PRO A 148 4.58 26.21 7.64
C PRO A 148 4.60 27.42 8.59
N TRP A 149 4.50 27.20 9.90
CA TRP A 149 4.59 28.23 10.92
C TRP A 149 5.53 27.82 12.07
N PRO A 150 6.62 28.58 12.35
CA PRO A 150 7.08 29.75 11.60
C PRO A 150 7.44 29.39 10.15
N GLN A 151 7.62 30.41 9.30
CA GLN A 151 7.94 30.20 7.89
C GLN A 151 9.16 29.27 7.74
N ARG A 152 9.01 28.24 6.92
CA ARG A 152 10.11 27.34 6.56
C ARG A 152 11.22 28.12 5.86
N PRO A 153 12.51 27.92 6.21
CA PRO A 153 13.62 28.44 5.41
C PRO A 153 13.51 27.97 3.95
N ALA A 154 13.84 28.85 3.01
CA ALA A 154 13.93 28.47 1.61
C ALA A 154 14.96 27.34 1.43
N GLY A 155 14.60 26.32 0.64
CA GLY A 155 15.46 25.15 0.42
C GLY A 155 15.28 24.01 1.42
N LEU A 156 14.53 24.19 2.52
CA LEU A 156 14.36 23.13 3.54
C LEU A 156 13.66 21.89 2.96
N VAL A 157 12.59 22.09 2.19
CA VAL A 157 11.82 20.98 1.61
C VAL A 157 12.64 20.31 0.51
N GLU A 158 13.29 21.09 -0.34
CA GLU A 158 14.17 20.58 -1.39
C GLU A 158 15.29 19.71 -0.81
N ALA A 159 15.99 20.19 0.22
CA ALA A 159 17.05 19.43 0.89
C ALA A 159 16.53 18.12 1.54
N ALA A 160 15.32 18.13 2.10
CA ALA A 160 14.72 16.93 2.66
C ALA A 160 14.41 15.88 1.59
N PHE A 161 13.85 16.29 0.45
CA PHE A 161 13.54 15.39 -0.66
C PHE A 161 14.80 14.92 -1.41
N ASP A 162 15.83 15.76 -1.53
CA ASP A 162 17.15 15.35 -2.06
C ASP A 162 17.78 14.27 -1.18
N GLU A 163 17.73 14.43 0.15
CA GLU A 163 18.24 13.42 1.08
C GLU A 163 17.38 12.15 1.07
N LEU A 164 16.05 12.28 1.00
CA LEU A 164 15.15 11.13 0.87
C LEU A 164 15.47 10.35 -0.41
N ALA A 165 15.61 11.03 -1.55
CA ALA A 165 16.01 10.42 -2.82
C ALA A 165 17.38 9.75 -2.71
N ARG A 166 18.38 10.41 -2.11
CA ARG A 166 19.72 9.83 -1.92
C ARG A 166 19.67 8.50 -1.16
N ARG A 167 18.79 8.38 -0.16
CA ARG A 167 18.63 7.14 0.61
C ARG A 167 17.86 6.06 -0.14
N TRP A 168 16.85 6.45 -0.91
CA TRP A 168 15.99 5.51 -1.62
C TRP A 168 16.54 5.06 -2.98
N THR A 169 17.35 5.84 -3.70
CA THR A 169 17.89 5.43 -5.01
C THR A 169 18.58 4.06 -4.96
N PRO A 170 19.50 3.76 -4.00
CA PRO A 170 20.13 2.43 -3.95
C PRO A 170 19.16 1.29 -3.60
N VAL A 171 18.01 1.60 -2.99
CA VAL A 171 16.94 0.62 -2.73
C VAL A 171 16.14 0.41 -4.01
N LEU A 172 15.72 1.49 -4.67
CA LEU A 172 15.04 1.46 -5.95
C LEU A 172 15.85 0.72 -7.02
N ASP A 173 17.17 0.92 -7.08
CA ASP A 173 18.08 0.18 -7.97
C ASP A 173 18.06 -1.34 -7.69
N ALA A 174 17.98 -1.73 -6.41
CA ALA A 174 17.90 -3.14 -6.02
C ALA A 174 16.55 -3.78 -6.41
N PHE A 175 15.46 -3.01 -6.26
CA PHE A 175 14.13 -3.40 -6.72
C PHE A 175 14.03 -3.45 -8.25
N ASP A 176 14.76 -2.60 -8.97
CA ASP A 176 14.84 -2.65 -10.43
C ASP A 176 15.56 -3.91 -10.91
N ALA A 177 16.69 -4.24 -10.29
CA ALA A 177 17.41 -5.49 -10.55
C ALA A 177 16.54 -6.74 -10.26
N ALA A 178 15.63 -6.64 -9.30
CA ALA A 178 14.66 -7.69 -8.96
C ALA A 178 13.42 -7.71 -9.89
N GLY A 179 13.18 -6.65 -10.66
CA GLY A 179 11.98 -6.52 -11.49
C GLY A 179 10.69 -6.28 -10.69
N VAL A 180 10.79 -5.65 -9.52
CA VAL A 180 9.68 -5.50 -8.55
C VAL A 180 9.39 -4.02 -8.31
N ASP A 181 8.11 -3.62 -8.39
CA ASP A 181 7.70 -2.24 -8.16
C ASP A 181 7.60 -1.93 -6.65
N VAL A 182 8.27 -0.85 -6.21
CA VAL A 182 8.15 -0.33 -4.84
C VAL A 182 6.92 0.56 -4.76
N CYS A 183 5.93 0.13 -3.98
CA CYS A 183 4.64 0.77 -3.84
C CYS A 183 4.59 1.52 -2.50
N TYR A 184 4.83 2.83 -2.55
CA TYR A 184 4.74 3.68 -1.36
C TYR A 184 3.28 3.90 -0.97
N GLU A 185 2.93 3.58 0.27
CA GLU A 185 1.65 3.99 0.84
C GLU A 185 1.72 5.49 1.16
N LEU A 186 0.92 6.29 0.47
CA LEU A 186 0.87 7.73 0.74
C LEU A 186 0.10 7.98 2.04
N HIS A 187 0.84 8.30 3.11
CA HIS A 187 0.32 8.18 4.48
C HIS A 187 0.70 9.38 5.37
N PRO A 188 -0.21 9.92 6.21
CA PRO A 188 0.12 10.96 7.18
C PRO A 188 1.15 10.50 8.21
N GLY A 189 2.34 11.08 8.18
CA GLY A 189 3.51 10.58 8.94
C GLY A 189 4.74 10.45 8.04
N GLU A 190 4.48 10.32 6.74
CA GLU A 190 5.47 10.16 5.70
C GLU A 190 5.77 11.48 4.99
N ASP A 191 6.98 11.61 4.45
CA ASP A 191 7.24 12.69 3.50
C ASP A 191 6.40 12.50 2.22
N LEU A 192 6.09 11.25 1.85
CA LEU A 192 5.15 10.89 0.81
C LEU A 192 3.74 10.72 1.39
N HIS A 193 2.94 11.78 1.41
CA HIS A 193 1.61 11.76 2.00
C HIS A 193 0.50 12.24 1.07
N ASP A 194 0.82 12.73 -0.12
CA ASP A 194 -0.13 13.15 -1.15
C ASP A 194 0.51 13.10 -2.55
N GLY A 195 -0.26 13.41 -3.60
CA GLY A 195 0.25 13.40 -4.98
C GLY A 195 1.38 14.40 -5.23
N VAL A 196 1.32 15.57 -4.59
CA VAL A 196 2.34 16.63 -4.76
C VAL A 196 3.68 16.20 -4.16
N THR A 197 3.66 15.57 -3.00
CA THR A 197 4.86 15.03 -2.36
C THR A 197 5.39 13.81 -3.10
N PHE A 198 4.53 12.93 -3.61
CA PHE A 198 4.95 11.85 -4.49
C PHE A 198 5.65 12.37 -5.75
N GLU A 199 5.11 13.37 -6.44
CA GLU A 199 5.73 13.98 -7.62
C GLU A 199 7.09 14.62 -7.32
N ARG A 200 7.23 15.28 -6.16
CA ARG A 200 8.52 15.84 -5.72
C ARG A 200 9.57 14.75 -5.56
N PHE A 201 9.21 13.65 -4.91
CA PHE A 201 10.12 12.53 -4.75
C PHE A 201 10.43 11.86 -6.07
N LEU A 202 9.42 11.62 -6.91
CA LEU A 202 9.59 11.03 -8.22
C LEU A 202 10.58 11.84 -9.07
N SER A 203 10.46 13.17 -9.06
CA SER A 203 11.42 14.06 -9.71
C SER A 203 12.82 13.94 -9.11
N ALA A 204 12.94 13.91 -7.78
CA ALA A 204 14.22 13.78 -7.08
C ALA A 204 14.94 12.44 -7.36
N VAL A 205 14.18 11.35 -7.53
CA VAL A 205 14.71 10.05 -7.98
C VAL A 205 14.76 9.90 -9.51
N LYS A 206 14.56 11.00 -10.26
CA LYS A 206 14.65 11.05 -11.73
C LYS A 206 13.68 10.10 -12.43
N ASP A 207 12.43 10.12 -12.00
CA ASP A 207 11.32 9.35 -12.56
C ASP A 207 11.52 7.83 -12.53
N HIS A 208 12.37 7.35 -11.61
CA HIS A 208 12.72 5.94 -11.46
C HIS A 208 11.49 5.03 -11.60
N GLU A 209 11.55 4.06 -12.52
CA GLU A 209 10.39 3.25 -12.93
C GLU A 209 9.78 2.48 -11.75
N ARG A 210 10.62 2.02 -10.82
CA ARG A 210 10.19 1.29 -9.61
C ARG A 210 9.56 2.14 -8.52
N ALA A 211 9.62 3.47 -8.58
CA ALA A 211 8.92 4.32 -7.61
C ALA A 211 7.44 4.42 -7.99
N ASN A 212 6.59 3.68 -7.27
CA ASN A 212 5.18 3.50 -7.55
C ASN A 212 4.33 3.67 -6.27
N ILE A 213 3.02 3.58 -6.40
CA ILE A 213 2.05 3.91 -5.35
C ILE A 213 1.32 2.64 -4.89
N LEU A 214 1.24 2.48 -3.57
CA LEU A 214 0.18 1.74 -2.91
C LEU A 214 -0.97 2.71 -2.67
N PHE A 215 -2.07 2.49 -3.39
CA PHE A 215 -3.27 3.32 -3.22
C PHE A 215 -4.05 2.82 -2.00
N ASP A 216 -4.19 3.67 -0.98
CA ASP A 216 -5.07 3.45 0.18
C ASP A 216 -6.03 4.65 0.31
N PRO A 217 -7.31 4.52 -0.06
CA PRO A 217 -8.26 5.65 -0.11
C PRO A 217 -8.57 6.25 1.27
N SER A 218 -8.27 5.55 2.37
CA SER A 218 -8.64 5.96 3.72
C SER A 218 -7.89 7.23 4.13
N HIS A 219 -6.60 7.32 3.84
CA HIS A 219 -5.77 8.49 4.16
C HIS A 219 -6.21 9.74 3.37
N PHE A 220 -6.61 9.56 2.12
CA PHE A 220 -7.13 10.63 1.28
C PHE A 220 -8.45 11.19 1.84
N VAL A 221 -9.36 10.34 2.33
CA VAL A 221 -10.57 10.80 3.02
C VAL A 221 -10.21 11.63 4.25
N LEU A 222 -9.25 11.17 5.05
CA LEU A 222 -8.81 11.91 6.25
C LEU A 222 -8.17 13.26 5.88
N GLN A 223 -7.46 13.34 4.75
CA GLN A 223 -6.85 14.57 4.23
C GLN A 223 -7.82 15.45 3.42
N GLN A 224 -9.03 14.98 3.13
CA GLN A 224 -10.01 15.64 2.25
C GLN A 224 -9.52 15.81 0.81
N LEU A 225 -8.83 14.79 0.29
CA LEU A 225 -8.40 14.70 -1.11
C LEU A 225 -9.46 14.03 -1.98
N ASP A 226 -9.51 14.41 -3.26
CA ASP A 226 -10.31 13.71 -4.28
C ASP A 226 -9.59 12.42 -4.70
N TYR A 227 -9.85 11.34 -3.95
CA TYR A 227 -9.21 10.04 -4.17
C TYR A 227 -9.68 9.33 -5.45
N LEU A 228 -10.79 9.75 -6.06
CA LEU A 228 -11.25 9.21 -7.34
C LEU A 228 -10.49 9.85 -8.50
N ALA A 229 -10.33 11.18 -8.47
CA ALA A 229 -9.47 11.88 -9.43
C ALA A 229 -8.00 11.46 -9.27
N PHE A 230 -7.56 11.13 -8.05
CA PHE A 230 -6.22 10.60 -7.80
C PHE A 230 -5.94 9.33 -8.62
N ILE A 231 -6.90 8.39 -8.70
CA ILE A 231 -6.76 7.20 -9.55
C ILE A 231 -6.61 7.62 -11.02
N ASP A 232 -7.42 8.58 -11.50
CA ASP A 232 -7.34 9.04 -12.90
C ASP A 232 -5.95 9.61 -13.23
N ILE A 233 -5.36 10.36 -12.30
CA ILE A 233 -4.03 10.98 -12.45
C ILE A 233 -2.91 9.94 -12.40
N TYR A 234 -2.97 8.98 -11.46
CA TYR A 234 -1.83 8.12 -11.13
C TYR A 234 -2.02 6.63 -11.47
N HIS A 235 -3.06 6.23 -12.19
CA HIS A 235 -3.34 4.81 -12.50
C HIS A 235 -2.14 4.05 -13.09
N GLU A 236 -1.26 4.70 -13.86
CA GLU A 236 -0.05 4.07 -14.39
C GLU A 236 0.98 3.73 -13.30
N ARG A 237 1.02 4.52 -12.21
CA ARG A 237 1.93 4.36 -11.05
C ARG A 237 1.28 3.60 -9.89
N ILE A 238 -0.04 3.38 -9.88
CA ILE A 238 -0.70 2.56 -8.87
C ILE A 238 -0.42 1.08 -9.18
N LYS A 239 0.38 0.43 -8.33
CA LYS A 239 0.81 -0.96 -8.50
C LYS A 239 0.34 -1.88 -7.36
N ALA A 240 -0.11 -1.31 -6.24
CA ALA A 240 -0.74 -2.02 -5.14
C ALA A 240 -1.98 -1.25 -4.64
N PHE A 241 -2.93 -1.96 -4.02
CA PHE A 241 -4.19 -1.39 -3.54
C PHE A 241 -4.60 -1.96 -2.19
N HIS A 242 -4.74 -1.08 -1.21
CA HIS A 242 -5.40 -1.40 0.05
C HIS A 242 -6.86 -0.98 0.02
N VAL A 243 -7.74 -1.94 0.26
CA VAL A 243 -9.14 -1.73 0.57
C VAL A 243 -9.21 -1.42 2.06
N LYS A 244 -9.11 -0.15 2.41
CA LYS A 244 -9.20 0.36 3.79
C LYS A 244 -10.25 1.47 3.82
N ASP A 245 -11.09 1.50 4.85
CA ASP A 245 -12.20 2.46 4.95
C ASP A 245 -11.93 3.51 6.03
N ALA A 246 -12.51 4.69 5.86
CA ALA A 246 -12.41 5.80 6.78
C ALA A 246 -13.64 6.68 6.70
N GLU A 247 -13.81 7.49 7.74
CA GLU A 247 -14.76 8.58 7.73
C GLU A 247 -14.11 9.87 8.23
N PHE A 248 -14.59 10.99 7.71
CA PHE A 248 -14.28 12.33 8.18
C PHE A 248 -15.57 13.07 8.53
N ARG A 249 -15.77 13.31 9.82
CA ARG A 249 -16.92 13.99 10.42
C ARG A 249 -16.43 15.12 11.33
N PRO A 250 -16.12 16.31 10.79
CA PRO A 250 -15.66 17.44 11.58
C PRO A 250 -16.82 18.03 12.39
N ASP A 251 -16.47 18.74 13.46
CA ASP A 251 -17.40 19.56 14.23
C ASP A 251 -16.80 20.95 14.49
N GLY A 252 -17.51 21.79 15.27
CA GLY A 252 -17.03 23.13 15.62
C GLY A 252 -15.76 23.16 16.49
N ARG A 253 -15.23 22.01 16.92
CA ARG A 253 -14.07 21.87 17.80
C ARG A 253 -12.88 21.21 17.10
N GLN A 254 -13.11 20.32 16.13
CA GLN A 254 -12.07 19.51 15.54
C GLN A 254 -12.24 19.31 14.03
N GLY A 255 -11.14 19.52 13.29
CA GLY A 255 -11.03 19.26 11.85
C GLY A 255 -9.89 18.29 11.53
N VAL A 256 -9.28 18.43 10.35
CA VAL A 256 -8.27 17.51 9.79
C VAL A 256 -7.04 17.29 10.68
N TYR A 257 -6.65 18.28 11.50
CA TYR A 257 -5.52 18.13 12.43
C TYR A 257 -5.82 17.30 13.68
N GLY A 258 -7.07 16.84 13.87
CA GLY A 258 -7.41 15.81 14.85
C GLY A 258 -7.24 16.18 16.33
N GLY A 259 -6.79 17.39 16.67
CA GLY A 259 -6.78 17.92 18.06
C GLY A 259 -6.11 17.02 19.10
N TYR A 260 -5.17 16.16 18.70
CA TYR A 260 -4.50 15.17 19.56
C TYR A 260 -5.44 14.22 20.33
N SER A 261 -6.67 14.01 19.83
CA SER A 261 -7.66 13.14 20.47
C SER A 261 -7.38 11.65 20.20
N GLY A 262 -7.91 10.80 21.08
CA GLY A 262 -7.96 9.36 20.84
C GLY A 262 -8.81 9.01 19.61
N TRP A 263 -8.60 7.82 19.04
CA TRP A 263 -9.22 7.41 17.77
C TRP A 263 -10.75 7.47 17.76
N VAL A 264 -11.41 7.22 18.90
CA VAL A 264 -12.87 7.24 19.01
C VAL A 264 -13.39 8.68 18.88
N GLU A 265 -12.69 9.66 19.45
CA GLU A 265 -13.10 11.06 19.51
C GLU A 265 -12.61 11.91 18.33
N ARG A 266 -11.85 11.33 17.39
CA ARG A 266 -11.37 12.05 16.21
C ARG A 266 -12.46 12.25 15.16
N ALA A 267 -12.45 13.44 14.56
CA ALA A 267 -13.23 13.81 13.39
C ALA A 267 -12.90 12.87 12.22
N GLY A 268 -11.62 12.59 12.00
CA GLY A 268 -11.14 11.62 11.03
C GLY A 268 -10.70 10.32 11.70
N ARG A 269 -11.31 9.18 11.33
CA ARG A 269 -10.94 7.86 11.87
C ARG A 269 -11.15 6.73 10.87
N PHE A 270 -10.34 5.69 10.99
CA PHE A 270 -10.46 4.45 10.21
C PHE A 270 -11.68 3.64 10.64
N ARG A 271 -12.28 2.97 9.65
CA ARG A 271 -13.52 2.20 9.77
C ARG A 271 -13.33 0.83 9.15
N SER A 272 -14.11 -0.13 9.65
CA SER A 272 -14.26 -1.40 8.95
C SER A 272 -14.95 -1.16 7.60
N LEU A 273 -14.65 -1.98 6.59
CA LEU A 273 -15.21 -1.82 5.25
C LEU A 273 -16.74 -1.74 5.24
N GLY A 274 -17.26 -0.66 4.65
CA GLY A 274 -18.69 -0.38 4.53
C GLY A 274 -19.27 0.43 5.69
N ASP A 275 -18.51 0.65 6.77
CA ASP A 275 -18.92 1.50 7.90
C ASP A 275 -18.41 2.95 7.75
N GLY A 276 -17.57 3.25 6.74
CA GLY A 276 -17.03 4.57 6.46
C GLY A 276 -17.73 5.30 5.33
N GLN A 277 -16.96 6.11 4.59
CA GLN A 277 -17.46 7.04 3.57
C GLN A 277 -16.86 6.81 2.18
N ILE A 278 -16.02 5.79 2.01
CA ILE A 278 -15.34 5.54 0.74
C ILE A 278 -16.30 4.92 -0.29
N ASP A 279 -16.29 5.49 -1.50
CA ASP A 279 -17.04 4.95 -2.64
C ASP A 279 -16.24 3.81 -3.31
N PHE A 280 -16.33 2.62 -2.71
CA PHE A 280 -15.71 1.43 -3.27
C PHE A 280 -16.30 1.03 -4.63
N GLY A 281 -17.57 1.35 -4.91
CA GLY A 281 -18.18 1.08 -6.21
C GLY A 281 -17.46 1.84 -7.35
N ALA A 282 -17.20 3.12 -7.12
CA ALA A 282 -16.43 3.95 -8.04
C ALA A 282 -14.97 3.52 -8.13
N ILE A 283 -14.30 3.21 -7.00
CA ILE A 283 -12.91 2.74 -7.01
C ILE A 283 -12.76 1.46 -7.84
N PHE A 284 -13.57 0.43 -7.58
CA PHE A 284 -13.46 -0.83 -8.32
C PHE A 284 -13.82 -0.67 -9.81
N SER A 285 -14.72 0.26 -10.13
CA SER A 285 -15.01 0.65 -11.51
C SER A 285 -13.80 1.31 -12.20
N LYS A 286 -13.07 2.19 -11.50
CA LYS A 286 -11.82 2.78 -12.02
C LYS A 286 -10.70 1.75 -12.13
N MET A 287 -10.55 0.85 -11.16
CA MET A 287 -9.56 -0.25 -11.23
C MET A 287 -9.82 -1.15 -12.45
N ALA A 288 -11.09 -1.43 -12.76
CA ALA A 288 -11.47 -2.15 -13.97
C ALA A 288 -11.25 -1.32 -15.25
N GLN A 289 -11.59 -0.03 -15.22
CA GLN A 289 -11.39 0.90 -16.35
C GLN A 289 -9.91 1.02 -16.76
N TYR A 290 -9.01 1.04 -15.78
CA TYR A 290 -7.56 1.20 -15.98
C TYR A 290 -6.77 -0.11 -15.96
N ASP A 291 -7.45 -1.26 -16.04
CA ASP A 291 -6.82 -2.57 -16.14
C ASP A 291 -5.83 -2.90 -15.01
N PHE A 292 -6.14 -2.47 -13.79
CA PHE A 292 -5.30 -2.74 -12.63
C PHE A 292 -5.16 -4.26 -12.38
N PRO A 293 -3.94 -4.83 -12.45
CA PRO A 293 -3.74 -6.28 -12.42
C PRO A 293 -3.49 -6.85 -11.01
N GLY A 294 -3.36 -5.97 -10.01
CA GLY A 294 -2.91 -6.32 -8.66
C GLY A 294 -4.01 -6.96 -7.79
N TRP A 295 -3.77 -6.97 -6.48
CA TRP A 295 -4.69 -7.51 -5.50
C TRP A 295 -5.50 -6.42 -4.81
N ALA A 296 -6.78 -6.69 -4.55
CA ALA A 296 -7.59 -5.95 -3.60
C ALA A 296 -7.33 -6.51 -2.19
N VAL A 297 -6.43 -5.86 -1.44
CA VAL A 297 -5.97 -6.31 -0.13
C VAL A 297 -6.69 -5.54 0.97
N LEU A 298 -7.40 -6.22 1.87
CA LEU A 298 -7.93 -5.59 3.07
C LEU A 298 -6.76 -5.16 3.96
N GLU A 299 -6.64 -3.87 4.24
CA GLU A 299 -5.99 -3.40 5.46
C GLU A 299 -7.07 -3.06 6.48
N TRP A 300 -7.09 -3.76 7.61
CA TRP A 300 -8.15 -3.58 8.58
C TRP A 300 -7.73 -2.66 9.71
N GLU A 301 -8.45 -1.55 9.88
CA GLU A 301 -8.37 -0.72 11.08
C GLU A 301 -9.75 -0.17 11.44
N CYS A 302 -10.16 -0.33 12.70
CA CYS A 302 -11.39 0.26 13.19
C CYS A 302 -11.34 0.43 14.70
N ALA A 303 -11.54 1.67 15.19
CA ALA A 303 -11.58 1.93 16.62
C ALA A 303 -12.87 1.46 17.32
N LEU A 304 -13.85 0.92 16.58
CA LEU A 304 -15.16 0.54 17.12
C LEU A 304 -15.54 -0.94 16.91
N LYS A 305 -15.13 -1.56 15.80
CA LYS A 305 -15.49 -2.94 15.46
C LYS A 305 -14.36 -3.88 15.88
N HIS A 306 -14.71 -5.13 16.24
CA HIS A 306 -13.72 -6.15 16.54
C HIS A 306 -12.93 -6.56 15.27
N PRO A 307 -11.60 -6.78 15.35
CA PRO A 307 -10.77 -7.18 14.21
C PRO A 307 -11.29 -8.40 13.46
N GLU A 308 -11.66 -9.46 14.19
CA GLU A 308 -12.11 -10.71 13.56
C GLU A 308 -13.42 -10.56 12.77
N ASP A 309 -14.36 -9.73 13.26
CA ASP A 309 -15.58 -9.44 12.51
C ASP A 309 -15.26 -8.66 11.24
N GLY A 310 -14.36 -7.70 11.34
CA GLY A 310 -13.88 -6.93 10.20
C GLY A 310 -13.16 -7.76 9.15
N ALA A 311 -12.31 -8.70 9.57
CA ALA A 311 -11.67 -9.65 8.67
C ALA A 311 -12.69 -10.58 7.99
N ARG A 312 -13.63 -11.15 8.75
CA ARG A 312 -14.67 -12.02 8.20
C ARG A 312 -15.55 -11.29 7.19
N GLU A 313 -16.00 -10.08 7.51
CA GLU A 313 -16.86 -9.27 6.65
C GLU A 313 -16.11 -8.72 5.42
N GLY A 314 -14.82 -8.41 5.59
CA GLY A 314 -13.98 -7.85 4.54
C GLY A 314 -13.82 -8.75 3.33
N ALA A 315 -13.69 -10.07 3.52
CA ALA A 315 -13.59 -11.03 2.42
C ALA A 315 -14.82 -10.97 1.51
N ASP A 316 -16.02 -11.01 2.09
CA ASP A 316 -17.29 -10.92 1.37
C ASP A 316 -17.53 -9.54 0.77
N PHE A 317 -17.09 -8.48 1.46
CA PHE A 317 -17.18 -7.11 0.96
C PHE A 317 -16.36 -6.95 -0.32
N ILE A 318 -15.07 -7.28 -0.29
CA ILE A 318 -14.18 -7.14 -1.45
C ILE A 318 -14.67 -8.00 -2.60
N ARG A 319 -15.04 -9.26 -2.34
CA ARG A 319 -15.53 -10.17 -3.39
C ARG A 319 -16.74 -9.62 -4.15
N ARG A 320 -17.66 -8.93 -3.47
CA ARG A 320 -18.84 -8.32 -4.09
C ARG A 320 -18.52 -7.07 -4.93
N HIS A 321 -17.41 -6.39 -4.67
CA HIS A 321 -16.99 -5.20 -5.41
C HIS A 321 -16.11 -5.53 -6.63
N ILE A 322 -15.45 -6.69 -6.64
CA ILE A 322 -14.66 -7.13 -7.80
C ILE A 322 -15.57 -7.24 -9.03
N ILE A 323 -15.27 -6.44 -10.05
CA ILE A 323 -15.96 -6.46 -11.34
C ILE A 323 -15.29 -7.49 -12.24
N ARG A 324 -16.03 -8.54 -12.61
CA ARG A 324 -15.63 -9.41 -13.73
C ARG A 324 -15.79 -8.61 -15.03
N VAL A 325 -14.68 -8.17 -15.60
CA VAL A 325 -14.68 -7.35 -16.82
C VAL A 325 -15.19 -8.13 -18.04
N ALA A 326 -15.78 -7.41 -19.00
CA ALA A 326 -16.33 -8.01 -20.22
C ALA A 326 -15.22 -8.51 -21.17
N GLU A 327 -15.50 -9.60 -21.88
CA GLU A 327 -14.60 -10.20 -22.88
C GLU A 327 -14.77 -9.56 -24.28
N HIS A 328 -15.86 -8.81 -24.49
CA HIS A 328 -16.25 -8.19 -25.76
C HIS A 328 -16.69 -6.73 -25.53
N ALA A 329 -16.74 -5.91 -26.58
CA ALA A 329 -17.20 -4.53 -26.46
C ALA A 329 -18.70 -4.51 -26.14
N PHE A 330 -19.13 -3.50 -25.38
CA PHE A 330 -20.49 -3.40 -24.86
C PHE A 330 -21.56 -3.43 -25.96
N ASP A 331 -21.29 -2.78 -27.09
CA ASP A 331 -22.19 -2.60 -28.22
C ASP A 331 -21.89 -3.53 -29.40
N ASP A 332 -21.04 -4.54 -29.24
CA ASP A 332 -20.71 -5.51 -30.30
C ASP A 332 -21.98 -6.20 -30.86
N PHE A 333 -23.01 -6.40 -30.03
CA PHE A 333 -24.29 -6.97 -30.45
C PHE A 333 -25.08 -6.08 -31.42
N ALA A 334 -24.79 -4.78 -31.47
CA ALA A 334 -25.43 -3.78 -32.32
C ALA A 334 -24.56 -3.37 -33.52
N GLY A 335 -23.38 -3.98 -33.70
CA GLY A 335 -22.48 -3.71 -34.82
C GLY A 335 -23.11 -4.06 -36.17
N SER A 336 -23.44 -3.05 -36.98
CA SER A 336 -24.00 -3.26 -38.32
C SER A 336 -22.96 -3.53 -39.41
N GLY A 337 -21.67 -3.44 -39.07
CA GLY A 337 -20.58 -3.31 -40.03
C GLY A 337 -20.63 -1.98 -40.80
N ALA A 338 -19.47 -1.43 -41.15
CA ALA A 338 -19.38 -0.29 -42.05
C ALA A 338 -18.11 -0.39 -42.90
N ASP A 339 -18.25 -0.23 -44.22
CA ASP A 339 -17.11 -0.05 -45.12
C ASP A 339 -16.75 1.43 -45.27
N ALA A 340 -15.58 1.72 -45.87
CA ALA A 340 -15.09 3.09 -46.01
C ALA A 340 -16.04 4.01 -46.80
N GLU A 341 -16.81 3.47 -47.77
CA GLU A 341 -17.79 4.23 -48.54
C GLU A 341 -19.07 4.50 -47.74
N GLN A 342 -19.48 3.54 -46.89
CA GLN A 342 -20.57 3.71 -45.93
C GLN A 342 -20.22 4.76 -44.89
N LEU A 343 -18.97 4.80 -44.41
CA LEU A 343 -18.48 5.87 -43.53
C LEU A 343 -18.56 7.24 -44.22
N LYS A 344 -18.13 7.37 -45.48
CA LYS A 344 -18.27 8.63 -46.24
C LYS A 344 -19.73 9.06 -46.36
N ARG A 345 -20.64 8.15 -46.71
CA ARG A 345 -22.09 8.45 -46.78
C ARG A 345 -22.67 8.89 -45.44
N VAL A 346 -22.30 8.25 -44.33
CA VAL A 346 -22.74 8.63 -42.98
C VAL A 346 -22.22 10.03 -42.61
N LEU A 347 -21.00 10.36 -43.03
CA LEU A 347 -20.37 11.65 -42.79
C LEU A 347 -20.77 12.75 -43.81
N GLY A 348 -21.54 12.40 -44.85
CA GLY A 348 -21.93 13.32 -45.92
C GLY A 348 -20.77 13.77 -46.82
N LEU A 349 -19.73 12.95 -46.94
CA LEU A 349 -18.52 13.18 -47.75
C LEU A 349 -18.61 12.63 -49.17
#